data_AF-A0AB37WF41-F1
#
_entry.id   AF-A0AB37WF41-F1
#
_cell.length_a   1.000
_cell.length_b   1.000
_cell.length_c   1.000
_cell.angle_alpha   90.00
_cell.angle_beta   90.00
_cell.angle_gamma   90.00
#
_symmetry.space_group_name_H-M   'P 1'
#
loop_
_entity.id
_entity.type
_entity.pdbx_description
1 polymer ?
#
loop_
_entity_poly.entity_id
_entity_poly.type
_entity_poly.pdbx_seq_one_letter_code
_entity_poly.pdbx_strand_id
1 'polypeptide(L)'
;MSRLTPTQSRLYSTNLGSFHTIAALSEDHINKSFKAMYELALIDDPQSPICNFNIPHNAAGFIKDAVLKPPRIKLLVAGGETSTLLYYLAFDKGELNLYESDDRADQTTKTFQVKDWVFVFKIDLVQKGIAKDTDEYKKYAPRVPYPNGTFSLSKLFLDASTAKMSGASTDAESKFGDTDWSKENATVRSNWSAFVIKWVALAAEKGQTLIGLQPTPDKNLTEATYPPTFVQKQTYAWLDPESSSPQAQDGNPQNALMYLCMTDNQDPPSPPRLEAHSGTWISTKDNIKGTFAMSADRFWGVWLLPTLNEFNKKLQFYFKPCKASAWWDDGTPYVNSTYYPAMGGPLPAAFPQAAFSKGDLPRANLPSDRGLGRTLTPDTQGAARYYWLGPVISDSDSDQNGSAWPHGRLRMQSQQQMYNWSAIWFSPGSDTITFEGKGGCYLRDDLLGSDTPAWTTGEQFYLNLTFKVVIKIVDIAGGALNLKIQDADNVDKIYTLTGDHSDSLGGTIFPRRFDTYYTNVKNYLNAQIGYNVKDAVAQLEKVLNHEHKLILPGAGEYLFEKGTFNNNGDFLAQIHFNGTDAPGQ
;
A
#
# COMPACT_ATOMS: atom_id res chain seq x y z
N MET A 1 -3.04 24.51 7.50
CA MET A 1 -3.89 23.61 6.69
C MET A 1 -4.23 24.33 5.39
N SER A 2 -3.57 23.98 4.29
CA SER A 2 -3.97 24.44 2.95
C SER A 2 -5.34 23.84 2.60
N ARG A 3 -6.26 24.66 2.07
CA ARG A 3 -7.56 24.18 1.58
C ARG A 3 -7.33 23.22 0.42
N LEU A 4 -7.59 21.93 0.65
CA LEU A 4 -7.70 20.93 -0.41
C LEU A 4 -8.86 21.32 -1.34
N THR A 5 -8.63 21.31 -2.64
CA THR A 5 -9.66 21.60 -3.64
C THR A 5 -10.75 20.52 -3.66
N PRO A 6 -12.04 20.87 -3.87
CA PRO A 6 -13.19 19.95 -3.76
C PRO A 6 -13.22 18.75 -4.72
N THR A 7 -12.28 18.64 -5.67
CA THR A 7 -12.30 17.65 -6.74
C THR A 7 -11.52 16.37 -6.45
N GLN A 8 -10.72 16.31 -5.39
CA GLN A 8 -10.00 15.09 -4.99
C GLN A 8 -10.80 14.35 -3.91
N SER A 9 -11.09 13.06 -4.14
CA SER A 9 -11.72 12.19 -3.14
C SER A 9 -10.96 12.29 -1.81
N ARG A 10 -11.67 12.54 -0.69
CA ARG A 10 -11.05 12.61 0.64
C ARG A 10 -10.42 11.30 1.09
N LEU A 11 -10.68 10.20 0.37
CA LEU A 11 -9.94 8.96 0.52
C LEU A 11 -8.42 9.17 0.41
N TYR A 12 -7.97 10.06 -0.47
CA TYR A 12 -6.55 10.35 -0.66
C TYR A 12 -5.96 11.23 0.45
N SER A 13 -6.76 11.65 1.42
CA SER A 13 -6.29 12.34 2.64
C SER A 13 -6.28 11.44 3.87
N THR A 14 -6.50 10.12 3.70
CA THR A 14 -6.40 9.14 4.79
C THR A 14 -5.00 9.08 5.39
N ASN A 15 -4.89 8.66 6.65
CA ASN A 15 -3.63 8.49 7.36
C ASN A 15 -3.71 7.27 8.28
N LEU A 16 -2.70 6.39 8.22
CA LEU A 16 -2.65 5.16 9.02
C LEU A 16 -2.18 5.40 10.46
N GLY A 17 -1.81 6.63 10.83
CA GLY A 17 -1.13 6.92 12.09
C GLY A 17 0.21 6.20 12.12
N SER A 18 0.46 5.45 13.20
CA SER A 18 1.65 4.61 13.35
C SER A 18 1.45 3.16 12.91
N PHE A 19 0.28 2.81 12.38
CA PHE A 19 0.01 1.44 11.93
C PHE A 19 0.63 1.16 10.56
N HIS A 20 1.07 -0.08 10.34
CA HIS A 20 1.67 -0.51 9.07
C HIS A 20 0.62 -0.81 8.01
N THR A 21 -0.49 -1.43 8.40
CA THR A 21 -1.61 -1.68 7.50
C THR A 21 -2.94 -1.45 8.21
N ILE A 22 -3.94 -1.04 7.43
CA ILE A 22 -5.32 -0.89 7.88
C ILE A 22 -6.24 -1.56 6.85
N ALA A 23 -7.18 -2.39 7.31
CA ALA A 23 -8.32 -2.81 6.50
C ALA A 23 -9.59 -2.23 7.12
N ALA A 24 -10.36 -1.46 6.34
CA ALA A 24 -11.62 -0.86 6.77
C ALA A 24 -12.76 -1.43 5.94
N LEU A 25 -13.80 -1.95 6.61
CA LEU A 25 -15.00 -2.50 5.98
C LEU A 25 -16.22 -1.73 6.46
N SER A 26 -17.07 -1.25 5.53
CA SER A 26 -18.25 -0.47 5.91
C SER A 26 -19.33 -1.33 6.56
N GLU A 27 -20.16 -0.72 7.39
CA GLU A 27 -21.32 -1.34 8.03
C GLU A 27 -22.30 -1.90 6.98
N ASP A 28 -22.57 -1.14 5.90
CA ASP A 28 -23.34 -1.60 4.74
C ASP A 28 -22.76 -2.89 4.14
N HIS A 29 -21.43 -2.97 4.02
CA HIS A 29 -20.75 -4.12 3.45
C HIS A 29 -20.87 -5.35 4.36
N ILE A 30 -20.66 -5.17 5.66
CA ILE A 30 -20.81 -6.26 6.66
C ILE A 30 -22.26 -6.76 6.69
N ASN A 31 -23.24 -5.86 6.66
CA ASN A 31 -24.66 -6.21 6.65
C ASN A 31 -25.07 -6.94 5.36
N LYS A 32 -24.49 -6.61 4.21
CA LYS A 32 -24.67 -7.38 2.97
C LYS A 32 -24.09 -8.79 3.09
N SER A 33 -22.95 -8.96 3.76
CA SER A 33 -22.39 -10.29 4.02
C SER A 33 -23.29 -11.12 4.93
N PHE A 34 -23.85 -10.53 5.99
CA PHE A 34 -24.86 -11.21 6.83
C PHE A 34 -26.11 -11.62 6.05
N LYS A 35 -26.58 -10.75 5.15
CA LYS A 35 -27.72 -11.07 4.26
C LYS A 35 -27.41 -12.23 3.32
N ALA A 36 -26.23 -12.25 2.71
CA ALA A 36 -25.79 -13.35 1.87
C ALA A 36 -25.69 -14.67 2.66
N MET A 37 -25.13 -14.64 3.87
CA MET A 37 -25.07 -15.80 4.77
C MET A 37 -26.46 -16.35 5.09
N TYR A 38 -27.41 -15.46 5.38
CA TYR A 38 -28.81 -15.83 5.60
C TYR A 38 -29.46 -16.46 4.35
N GLU A 39 -29.27 -15.86 3.17
CA GLU A 39 -29.82 -16.35 1.91
C GLU A 39 -29.29 -17.75 1.53
N LEU A 40 -28.00 -18.01 1.78
CA LEU A 40 -27.40 -19.32 1.59
C LEU A 40 -27.93 -20.34 2.61
N ALA A 41 -28.01 -19.96 3.88
CA ALA A 41 -28.54 -20.83 4.92
C ALA A 41 -29.99 -21.26 4.63
N LEU A 42 -30.82 -20.38 4.06
CA LEU A 42 -32.17 -20.74 3.62
C LEU A 42 -32.21 -21.84 2.56
N ILE A 43 -31.16 -21.98 1.75
CA ILE A 43 -31.06 -23.00 0.69
C ILE A 43 -30.51 -24.30 1.28
N ASP A 44 -29.45 -24.23 2.08
CA ASP A 44 -28.67 -25.41 2.48
C ASP A 44 -29.09 -26.03 3.83
N ASP A 45 -29.41 -25.19 4.82
CA ASP A 45 -29.92 -25.61 6.14
C ASP A 45 -31.11 -24.71 6.53
N PRO A 46 -32.32 -24.97 6.00
CA PRO A 46 -33.50 -24.19 6.34
C PRO A 46 -33.91 -24.27 7.81
N GLN A 47 -33.22 -25.05 8.66
CA GLN A 47 -33.40 -25.11 10.12
C GLN A 47 -32.27 -24.40 10.87
N SER A 48 -31.40 -23.69 10.14
CA SER A 48 -30.32 -22.89 10.67
C SER A 48 -30.84 -21.85 11.70
N PRO A 49 -30.16 -21.69 12.86
CA PRO A 49 -30.45 -20.64 13.84
C PRO A 49 -30.46 -19.23 13.26
N ILE A 50 -29.70 -18.95 12.19
CA ILE A 50 -29.74 -17.64 11.53
C ILE A 50 -31.06 -17.39 10.77
N CYS A 51 -31.78 -18.46 10.41
CA CYS A 51 -33.04 -18.41 9.67
C CYS A 51 -34.26 -18.67 10.56
N ASN A 52 -34.10 -19.43 11.65
CA ASN A 52 -35.19 -19.84 12.53
C ASN A 52 -34.84 -19.64 14.00
N PHE A 53 -35.86 -19.33 14.78
CA PHE A 53 -35.76 -19.19 16.23
C PHE A 53 -36.70 -20.20 16.88
N ASN A 54 -36.46 -21.50 16.69
CA ASN A 54 -37.29 -22.57 17.26
C ASN A 54 -36.52 -23.29 18.38
N ILE A 55 -36.33 -22.60 19.50
CA ILE A 55 -35.54 -23.14 20.62
C ILE A 55 -36.50 -23.49 21.76
N PRO A 56 -36.59 -24.75 22.19
CA PRO A 56 -37.34 -25.11 23.40
C PRO A 56 -36.60 -24.61 24.65
N HIS A 57 -37.28 -23.94 25.59
CA HIS A 57 -36.69 -23.53 26.86
C HIS A 57 -37.62 -23.85 28.04
N ASN A 58 -37.39 -25.01 28.65
CA ASN A 58 -38.27 -25.61 29.67
C ASN A 58 -38.63 -24.68 30.86
N ALA A 59 -37.80 -23.67 31.15
CA ALA A 59 -38.02 -22.72 32.25
C ALA A 59 -38.47 -21.32 31.80
N ALA A 60 -38.52 -21.03 30.50
CA ALA A 60 -38.84 -19.67 30.00
C ALA A 60 -40.08 -19.67 29.09
N GLY A 61 -40.40 -20.81 28.48
CA GLY A 61 -41.59 -21.01 27.66
C GLY A 61 -41.29 -21.80 26.39
N PHE A 62 -41.92 -21.44 25.28
CA PHE A 62 -41.60 -22.00 23.97
C PHE A 62 -41.90 -21.01 22.85
N ILE A 63 -41.23 -21.21 21.72
CA ILE A 63 -41.45 -20.44 20.50
C ILE A 63 -41.68 -21.40 19.34
N LYS A 64 -42.70 -21.11 18.53
CA LYS A 64 -43.15 -21.97 17.42
C LYS A 64 -43.12 -21.20 16.11
N ASP A 65 -42.74 -21.93 15.06
CA ASP A 65 -42.76 -21.48 13.66
C ASP A 65 -42.12 -20.11 13.45
N ALA A 66 -41.10 -19.80 14.26
CA ALA A 66 -40.47 -18.50 14.25
C ALA A 66 -39.38 -18.44 13.18
N VAL A 67 -39.63 -17.59 12.20
CA VAL A 67 -38.74 -17.33 11.06
C VAL A 67 -38.14 -15.95 11.23
N LEU A 68 -36.82 -15.87 11.08
CA LEU A 68 -36.06 -14.64 11.18
C LEU A 68 -35.94 -13.97 9.81
N LYS A 69 -35.83 -12.65 9.81
CA LYS A 69 -35.34 -11.86 8.69
C LYS A 69 -33.80 -11.84 8.70
N PRO A 70 -33.14 -11.44 7.59
CA PRO A 70 -31.69 -11.33 7.55
C PRO A 70 -31.15 -10.53 8.74
N PRO A 71 -30.13 -11.03 9.45
CA PRO A 71 -29.54 -10.31 10.56
C PRO A 71 -28.79 -9.08 10.06
N ARG A 72 -28.70 -8.08 10.92
CA ARG A 72 -27.88 -6.89 10.68
C ARG A 72 -27.24 -6.40 11.97
N ILE A 73 -26.14 -5.69 11.82
CA ILE A 73 -25.44 -4.98 12.89
C ILE A 73 -25.56 -3.47 12.69
N LYS A 74 -25.34 -2.74 13.78
CA LYS A 74 -25.09 -1.30 13.79
C LYS A 74 -23.83 -1.05 14.62
N LEU A 75 -22.84 -0.41 14.00
CA LEU A 75 -21.60 -0.03 14.66
C LEU A 75 -21.87 1.19 15.55
N LEU A 76 -21.39 1.09 16.78
CA LEU A 76 -21.43 2.18 17.75
C LEU A 76 -20.11 2.97 17.64
N VAL A 77 -20.21 4.26 17.32
CA VAL A 77 -19.08 5.15 17.04
C VAL A 77 -19.15 6.45 17.84
N ALA A 78 -20.34 6.88 18.26
CA ALA A 78 -20.54 8.12 19.00
C ALA A 78 -20.13 8.03 20.49
N GLY A 79 -20.18 6.82 21.07
CA GLY A 79 -19.93 6.59 22.50
C GLY A 79 -18.49 6.22 22.88
N GLY A 80 -17.56 6.16 21.93
CA GLY A 80 -16.18 5.70 22.16
C GLY A 80 -16.04 4.19 22.41
N GLU A 81 -17.13 3.42 22.32
CA GLU A 81 -17.11 1.96 22.32
C GLU A 81 -16.46 1.47 21.02
N THR A 82 -15.29 0.83 21.10
CA THR A 82 -14.52 0.41 19.91
C THR A 82 -14.74 -1.05 19.51
N SER A 83 -15.36 -1.85 20.38
CA SER A 83 -15.56 -3.29 20.20
C SER A 83 -17.00 -3.75 20.37
N THR A 84 -17.92 -2.85 20.68
CA THR A 84 -19.34 -3.18 20.93
C THR A 84 -20.19 -2.73 19.74
N LEU A 85 -21.16 -3.55 19.36
CA LEU A 85 -22.15 -3.22 18.33
C LEU A 85 -23.56 -3.56 18.80
N LEU A 86 -24.57 -3.03 18.10
CA LEU A 86 -25.95 -3.48 18.25
C LEU A 86 -26.24 -4.56 17.22
N TYR A 87 -26.75 -5.71 17.67
CA TYR A 87 -27.23 -6.78 16.81
C TYR A 87 -28.75 -6.71 16.71
N TYR A 88 -29.28 -6.78 15.49
CA TYR A 88 -30.71 -6.78 15.23
C TYR A 88 -31.19 -8.18 14.88
N LEU A 89 -31.98 -8.75 15.78
CA LEU A 89 -32.72 -9.98 15.59
C LEU A 89 -34.15 -9.64 15.18
N ALA A 90 -34.44 -9.69 13.89
CA ALA A 90 -35.74 -9.36 13.34
C ALA A 90 -36.53 -10.61 12.97
N PHE A 91 -37.82 -10.61 13.31
CA PHE A 91 -38.75 -11.71 13.05
C PHE A 91 -39.62 -11.39 11.84
N ASP A 92 -39.78 -12.38 10.96
CA ASP A 92 -40.75 -12.35 9.87
C ASP A 92 -42.11 -12.85 10.34
N LYS A 93 -42.11 -13.96 11.08
CA LYS A 93 -43.30 -14.53 11.71
C LYS A 93 -42.90 -15.42 12.88
N GLY A 94 -43.87 -15.83 13.67
CA GLY A 94 -43.72 -16.79 14.76
C GLY A 94 -44.69 -16.52 15.90
N GLU A 95 -44.80 -17.49 16.80
CA GLU A 95 -45.55 -17.37 18.04
C GLU A 95 -44.65 -17.65 19.24
N LEU A 96 -44.52 -16.66 20.12
CA LEU A 96 -43.73 -16.74 21.34
C LEU A 96 -44.67 -16.91 22.54
N ASN A 97 -44.45 -17.93 23.35
CA ASN A 97 -45.18 -18.19 24.58
C ASN A 97 -44.18 -18.12 25.74
N LEU A 98 -44.35 -17.14 26.65
CA LEU A 98 -43.46 -16.92 27.79
C LEU A 98 -44.19 -17.23 29.09
N TYR A 99 -43.54 -17.91 30.03
CA TYR A 99 -44.13 -18.11 31.36
C TYR A 99 -44.25 -16.77 32.10
N GLU A 100 -45.38 -16.57 32.78
CA GLU A 100 -45.67 -15.36 33.55
C GLU A 100 -45.11 -15.41 34.98
N SER A 101 -44.71 -16.60 35.42
CA SER A 101 -44.20 -16.89 36.77
C SER A 101 -42.88 -17.67 36.70
N ASP A 102 -42.04 -17.50 37.73
CA ASP A 102 -40.82 -18.29 37.94
C ASP A 102 -41.12 -19.62 38.65
N ASP A 103 -42.35 -19.81 39.16
CA ASP A 103 -42.80 -21.07 39.74
C ASP A 103 -42.98 -22.12 38.63
N ARG A 104 -42.18 -23.20 38.67
CA ARG A 104 -42.25 -24.29 37.69
C ARG A 104 -43.55 -25.07 37.72
N ALA A 105 -44.31 -25.01 38.83
CA ALA A 105 -45.64 -25.60 38.90
C ALA A 105 -46.68 -24.77 38.13
N ASP A 106 -46.41 -23.47 37.96
CA ASP A 106 -47.26 -22.55 37.21
C ASP A 106 -46.89 -22.58 35.72
N GLN A 107 -47.77 -23.17 34.92
CA GLN A 107 -47.61 -23.30 33.48
C GLN A 107 -48.35 -22.19 32.71
N THR A 108 -48.80 -21.13 33.40
CA THR A 108 -49.43 -19.98 32.75
C THR A 108 -48.43 -19.30 31.82
N THR A 109 -48.86 -19.07 30.58
CA THR A 109 -48.04 -18.43 29.55
C THR A 109 -48.79 -17.25 28.95
N LYS A 110 -48.02 -16.24 28.58
CA LYS A 110 -48.47 -15.13 27.74
C LYS A 110 -47.98 -15.34 26.32
N THR A 111 -48.92 -15.31 25.38
CA THR A 111 -48.66 -15.51 23.96
C THR A 111 -48.46 -14.19 23.24
N PHE A 112 -47.45 -14.13 22.39
CA PHE A 112 -47.10 -12.98 21.56
C PHE A 112 -46.97 -13.43 20.10
N GLN A 113 -47.60 -12.67 19.21
CA GLN A 113 -47.35 -12.79 17.78
C GLN A 113 -46.12 -11.94 17.46
N VAL A 114 -45.01 -12.59 17.08
CA VAL A 114 -43.72 -11.91 16.90
C VAL A 114 -43.49 -11.40 15.49
N LYS A 115 -44.52 -11.39 14.65
CA LYS A 115 -44.44 -10.84 13.30
C LYS A 115 -43.95 -9.39 13.36
N ASP A 116 -42.92 -9.09 12.56
CA ASP A 116 -42.26 -7.79 12.46
C ASP A 116 -41.63 -7.27 13.78
N TRP A 117 -41.48 -8.14 14.79
CA TRP A 117 -40.69 -7.81 15.97
C TRP A 117 -39.22 -7.62 15.60
N VAL A 118 -38.58 -6.64 16.20
CA VAL A 118 -37.15 -6.36 16.07
C VAL A 118 -36.59 -6.28 17.47
N PHE A 119 -35.85 -7.30 17.87
CA PHE A 119 -35.15 -7.30 19.14
C PHE A 119 -33.70 -6.86 18.93
N VAL A 120 -33.25 -5.87 19.71
CA VAL A 120 -31.91 -5.30 19.58
C VAL A 120 -31.17 -5.46 20.90
N PHE A 121 -29.93 -5.95 20.83
CA PHE A 121 -29.08 -6.11 22.00
C PHE A 121 -27.64 -5.70 21.68
N LYS A 122 -26.91 -5.24 22.71
CA LYS A 122 -25.48 -4.97 22.58
C LYS A 122 -24.71 -6.27 22.68
N ILE A 123 -23.65 -6.41 21.89
CA ILE A 123 -22.76 -7.57 21.92
C ILE A 123 -21.35 -7.13 21.52
N ASP A 124 -20.34 -7.77 22.11
CA ASP A 124 -18.94 -7.46 21.83
C ASP A 124 -18.38 -8.34 20.70
N LEU A 125 -17.50 -7.72 19.91
CA LEU A 125 -16.66 -8.35 18.91
C LEU A 125 -15.42 -8.93 19.57
N VAL A 126 -15.28 -10.25 19.56
CA VAL A 126 -14.14 -10.93 20.19
C VAL A 126 -13.28 -11.64 19.15
N GLN A 127 -11.97 -11.56 19.33
CA GLN A 127 -11.01 -12.39 18.59
C GLN A 127 -10.66 -13.63 19.39
N LYS A 128 -10.66 -14.79 18.73
CA LYS A 128 -10.15 -16.03 19.34
C LYS A 128 -9.29 -16.79 18.35
N GLY A 129 -8.09 -17.18 18.78
CA GLY A 129 -7.23 -18.10 18.04
C GLY A 129 -7.88 -19.48 17.90
N ILE A 130 -7.71 -20.09 16.74
CA ILE A 130 -8.16 -21.44 16.41
C ILE A 130 -6.91 -22.33 16.37
N ALA A 131 -6.85 -23.30 17.29
CA ALA A 131 -5.71 -24.20 17.39
C ALA A 131 -5.67 -25.17 16.20
N LYS A 132 -4.47 -25.44 15.68
CA LYS A 132 -4.25 -26.19 14.43
C LYS A 132 -4.74 -27.63 14.44
N ASP A 133 -4.80 -28.24 15.61
CA ASP A 133 -5.24 -29.61 15.84
C ASP A 133 -6.76 -29.77 15.89
N THR A 134 -7.51 -28.65 15.92
CA THR A 134 -8.97 -28.66 15.97
C THR A 134 -9.60 -28.93 14.60
N ASP A 135 -10.78 -29.54 14.60
CA ASP A 135 -11.57 -29.72 13.38
C ASP A 135 -12.04 -28.37 12.80
N GLU A 136 -12.19 -27.36 13.65
CA GLU A 136 -12.46 -25.98 13.25
C GLU A 136 -11.33 -25.44 12.36
N TYR A 137 -10.06 -25.65 12.72
CA TYR A 137 -8.94 -25.26 11.87
C TYR A 137 -8.95 -26.01 10.53
N LYS A 138 -9.15 -27.34 10.55
CA LYS A 138 -9.18 -28.15 9.32
C LYS A 138 -10.30 -27.73 8.36
N LYS A 139 -11.42 -27.24 8.90
CA LYS A 139 -12.55 -26.72 8.13
C LYS A 139 -12.22 -25.39 7.43
N TYR A 140 -11.49 -24.50 8.10
CA TYR A 140 -11.25 -23.14 7.62
C TYR A 140 -9.91 -22.95 6.90
N ALA A 141 -8.87 -23.72 7.24
CA ALA A 141 -7.55 -23.60 6.63
C ALA A 141 -7.57 -23.72 5.08
N PRO A 142 -8.35 -24.62 4.45
CA PRO A 142 -8.41 -24.71 2.98
C PRO A 142 -9.01 -23.48 2.28
N ARG A 143 -9.69 -22.59 3.03
CA ARG A 143 -10.34 -21.38 2.48
C ARG A 143 -9.39 -20.19 2.39
N VAL A 144 -8.29 -20.24 3.12
CA VAL A 144 -7.26 -19.22 3.10
C VAL A 144 -6.22 -19.64 2.06
N PRO A 145 -5.77 -18.76 1.15
CA PRO A 145 -4.91 -19.12 0.02
C PRO A 145 -3.45 -19.35 0.41
N TYR A 146 -3.19 -19.75 1.66
CA TYR A 146 -1.87 -20.12 2.13
C TYR A 146 -1.80 -21.66 2.30
N PRO A 147 -0.65 -22.31 2.09
CA PRO A 147 -0.50 -23.74 2.29
C PRO A 147 -0.85 -24.14 3.73
N ASN A 148 -1.65 -25.22 3.84
CA ASN A 148 -2.08 -25.78 5.11
C ASN A 148 -0.91 -25.94 6.10
N GLY A 149 -1.11 -25.47 7.33
CA GLY A 149 -0.17 -25.67 8.45
C GLY A 149 0.96 -24.65 8.56
N THR A 150 1.10 -23.71 7.62
CA THR A 150 2.12 -22.62 7.69
C THR A 150 1.67 -21.41 8.52
N PHE A 151 0.38 -21.34 8.85
CA PHE A 151 -0.26 -20.25 9.58
C PHE A 151 -1.18 -20.77 10.69
N SER A 152 -1.36 -19.96 11.73
CA SER A 152 -2.45 -20.16 12.70
C SER A 152 -3.68 -19.38 12.23
N LEU A 153 -4.86 -19.71 12.72
CA LEU A 153 -6.09 -18.97 12.40
C LEU A 153 -6.61 -18.25 13.64
N SER A 154 -7.29 -17.13 13.44
CA SER A 154 -8.13 -16.48 14.42
C SER A 154 -9.48 -16.21 13.81
N LYS A 155 -10.55 -16.39 14.58
CA LYS A 155 -11.89 -15.93 14.23
C LYS A 155 -12.21 -14.61 14.89
N LEU A 156 -12.91 -13.75 14.17
CA LEU A 156 -13.68 -12.65 14.72
C LEU A 156 -15.15 -13.07 14.76
N PHE A 157 -15.74 -13.08 15.95
CA PHE A 157 -17.13 -13.50 16.12
C PHE A 157 -17.83 -12.65 17.18
N LEU A 158 -19.16 -12.71 17.18
CA LEU A 158 -20.00 -12.13 18.22
C LEU A 158 -19.96 -13.03 19.46
N ASP A 159 -19.48 -12.50 20.59
CA ASP A 159 -19.39 -13.28 21.82
C ASP A 159 -20.72 -13.28 22.58
N ALA A 160 -21.41 -14.42 22.52
CA ALA A 160 -22.68 -14.64 23.21
C ALA A 160 -22.63 -14.30 24.71
N SER A 161 -21.49 -14.50 25.37
CA SER A 161 -21.34 -14.24 26.81
C SER A 161 -21.34 -12.75 27.17
N THR A 162 -21.15 -11.87 26.18
CA THR A 162 -21.12 -10.42 26.35
C THR A 162 -22.46 -9.75 26.02
N ALA A 163 -23.46 -10.53 25.59
CA ALA A 163 -24.74 -10.00 25.15
C ALA A 163 -25.47 -9.27 26.29
N LYS A 164 -25.77 -7.98 26.09
CA LYS A 164 -26.54 -7.14 27.01
C LYS A 164 -27.91 -6.86 26.41
N MET A 165 -28.92 -7.48 27.02
CA MET A 165 -30.31 -7.51 26.52
C MET A 165 -31.16 -6.30 26.89
N SER A 166 -30.61 -5.35 27.67
CA SER A 166 -31.31 -4.17 28.16
C SER A 166 -30.39 -2.96 28.24
N GLY A 167 -30.95 -1.77 28.06
CA GLY A 167 -30.21 -0.51 28.11
C GLY A 167 -30.81 0.55 27.19
N ALA A 168 -30.50 1.83 27.45
CA ALA A 168 -31.16 2.94 26.75
C ALA A 168 -31.09 2.85 25.21
N SER A 169 -29.95 2.40 24.65
CA SER A 169 -29.78 2.24 23.19
C SER A 169 -30.44 0.99 22.63
N THR A 170 -30.46 -0.12 23.37
CA THR A 170 -31.14 -1.37 22.94
C THR A 170 -32.65 -1.21 22.98
N ASP A 171 -33.15 -0.55 24.02
CA ASP A 171 -34.58 -0.38 24.26
C ASP A 171 -35.19 0.61 23.25
N ALA A 172 -34.45 1.67 22.88
CA ALA A 172 -34.90 2.65 21.89
C ALA A 172 -34.96 2.10 20.45
N GLU A 173 -34.15 1.09 20.14
CA GLU A 173 -34.06 0.49 18.80
C GLU A 173 -34.93 -0.76 18.64
N SER A 174 -35.33 -1.38 19.74
CA SER A 174 -36.21 -2.55 19.75
C SER A 174 -37.65 -2.17 19.44
N LYS A 175 -38.36 -3.02 18.69
CA LYS A 175 -39.76 -2.84 18.27
C LYS A 175 -40.55 -4.11 18.48
N PHE A 176 -41.66 -4.04 19.21
CA PHE A 176 -42.45 -5.22 19.61
C PHE A 176 -43.90 -5.15 19.08
N GLY A 177 -44.06 -4.58 17.88
CA GLY A 177 -45.37 -4.33 17.27
C GLY A 177 -46.24 -3.45 18.17
N ASP A 178 -47.46 -3.90 18.44
CA ASP A 178 -48.41 -3.23 19.34
C ASP A 178 -48.17 -3.51 20.84
N THR A 179 -47.16 -4.32 21.17
CA THR A 179 -46.85 -4.69 22.56
C THR A 179 -46.04 -3.59 23.22
N ASP A 180 -46.55 -3.02 24.31
CA ASP A 180 -45.80 -2.09 25.17
C ASP A 180 -44.83 -2.87 26.07
N TRP A 181 -43.72 -3.31 25.49
CA TRP A 181 -42.71 -4.13 26.14
C TRP A 181 -42.14 -3.48 27.42
N SER A 182 -42.14 -2.15 27.50
CA SER A 182 -41.64 -1.42 28.66
C SER A 182 -42.49 -1.63 29.92
N LYS A 183 -43.79 -1.93 29.74
CA LYS A 183 -44.75 -2.19 30.81
C LYS A 183 -44.93 -3.68 31.13
N GLU A 184 -44.24 -4.56 30.40
CA GLU A 184 -44.36 -5.99 30.64
C GLU A 184 -43.73 -6.42 31.96
N ASN A 185 -44.25 -7.54 32.48
CA ASN A 185 -43.77 -8.17 33.70
C ASN A 185 -42.25 -8.44 33.60
N ALA A 186 -41.51 -8.15 34.68
CA ALA A 186 -40.08 -8.43 34.79
C ALA A 186 -39.75 -9.91 34.52
N THR A 187 -40.56 -10.86 35.00
CA THR A 187 -40.39 -12.30 34.75
C THR A 187 -40.53 -12.61 33.25
N VAL A 188 -41.54 -12.08 32.57
CA VAL A 188 -41.72 -12.25 31.12
C VAL A 188 -40.51 -11.69 30.35
N ARG A 189 -40.02 -10.49 30.70
CA ARG A 189 -38.84 -9.89 30.06
C ARG A 189 -37.54 -10.67 30.34
N SER A 190 -37.39 -11.22 31.55
CA SER A 190 -36.28 -12.10 31.92
C SER A 190 -36.30 -13.40 31.11
N ASN A 191 -37.47 -14.03 30.99
CA ASN A 191 -37.68 -15.25 30.21
C ASN A 191 -37.36 -15.03 28.72
N TRP A 192 -37.77 -13.88 28.15
CA TRP A 192 -37.35 -13.51 26.78
C TRP A 192 -35.81 -13.39 26.65
N SER A 193 -35.16 -12.74 27.62
CA SER A 193 -33.70 -12.59 27.61
C SER A 193 -33.00 -13.96 27.63
N ALA A 194 -33.53 -14.93 28.38
CA ALA A 194 -33.01 -16.30 28.41
C ALA A 194 -33.10 -17.01 27.05
N PHE A 195 -34.19 -16.81 26.30
CA PHE A 195 -34.31 -17.31 24.93
C PHE A 195 -33.23 -16.77 24.01
N VAL A 196 -33.03 -15.45 24.03
CA VAL A 196 -32.03 -14.81 23.16
C VAL A 196 -30.63 -15.27 23.53
N ILE A 197 -30.28 -15.35 24.81
CA ILE A 197 -28.98 -15.89 25.26
C ILE A 197 -28.76 -17.31 24.73
N LYS A 198 -29.76 -18.17 24.86
CA LYS A 198 -29.69 -19.56 24.36
C LYS A 198 -29.57 -19.60 22.83
N TRP A 199 -30.25 -18.71 22.13
CA TRP A 199 -30.14 -18.60 20.68
C TRP A 199 -28.75 -18.14 20.23
N VAL A 200 -28.19 -17.10 20.85
CA VAL A 200 -26.85 -16.63 20.49
C VAL A 200 -25.80 -17.71 20.76
N ALA A 201 -25.95 -18.47 21.86
CA ALA A 201 -25.08 -19.62 22.14
C ALA A 201 -25.18 -20.71 21.06
N LEU A 202 -26.40 -21.08 20.63
CA LEU A 202 -26.61 -22.06 19.57
C LEU A 202 -26.07 -21.57 18.21
N ALA A 203 -26.29 -20.31 17.88
CA ALA A 203 -25.73 -19.70 16.67
C ALA A 203 -24.20 -19.73 16.71
N ALA A 204 -23.59 -19.47 17.86
CA ALA A 204 -22.13 -19.53 18.03
C ALA A 204 -21.60 -20.97 17.90
N GLU A 205 -22.27 -21.97 18.46
CA GLU A 205 -21.91 -23.39 18.32
C GLU A 205 -21.92 -23.85 16.86
N LYS A 206 -22.86 -23.35 16.06
CA LYS A 206 -22.92 -23.61 14.61
C LYS A 206 -22.00 -22.71 13.77
N GLY A 207 -21.21 -21.83 14.38
CA GLY A 207 -20.32 -20.90 13.68
C GLY A 207 -21.03 -19.73 12.99
N GLN A 208 -22.31 -19.50 13.28
CA GLN A 208 -23.16 -18.49 12.62
C GLN A 208 -23.06 -17.10 13.27
N THR A 209 -22.17 -16.95 14.25
CA THR A 209 -21.76 -15.65 14.81
C THR A 209 -20.41 -15.17 14.25
N LEU A 210 -19.83 -15.92 13.31
CA LEU A 210 -18.55 -15.62 12.68
C LEU A 210 -18.69 -14.45 11.71
N ILE A 211 -17.92 -13.38 11.94
CA ILE A 211 -17.89 -12.19 11.09
C ILE A 211 -16.72 -12.27 10.11
N GLY A 212 -15.61 -12.86 10.52
CA GLY A 212 -14.45 -13.02 9.66
C GLY A 212 -13.42 -13.99 10.22
N LEU A 213 -12.60 -14.52 9.33
CA LEU A 213 -11.42 -15.28 9.68
C LEU A 213 -10.20 -14.41 9.41
N GLN A 214 -9.15 -14.67 10.16
CA GLN A 214 -7.90 -13.97 10.01
C GLN A 214 -6.75 -14.98 10.18
N PRO A 215 -5.89 -15.14 9.17
CA PRO A 215 -4.64 -15.84 9.37
C PRO A 215 -3.77 -15.04 10.34
N THR A 216 -3.27 -15.72 11.36
CA THR A 216 -2.29 -15.19 12.30
C THR A 216 -0.94 -15.83 12.02
N PRO A 217 0.15 -15.06 12.04
CA PRO A 217 1.47 -15.60 11.79
C PRO A 217 1.81 -16.71 12.76
N ASP A 218 2.14 -17.89 12.24
CA ASP A 218 3.15 -18.66 12.93
C ASP A 218 4.49 -18.01 12.67
N LYS A 219 5.48 -18.27 13.54
CA LYS A 219 6.85 -17.79 13.37
C LYS A 219 7.47 -18.14 12.00
N ASN A 220 6.82 -19.00 11.20
CA ASN A 220 7.30 -19.52 9.93
C ASN A 220 6.38 -19.20 8.73
N LEU A 221 5.51 -18.19 8.81
CA LEU A 221 4.64 -17.81 7.69
C LEU A 221 5.50 -17.16 6.59
N THR A 222 5.96 -17.95 5.61
CA THR A 222 6.92 -17.53 4.57
C THR A 222 6.29 -16.86 3.36
N GLU A 223 4.96 -16.80 3.26
CA GLU A 223 4.28 -16.36 2.02
C GLU A 223 3.73 -14.93 2.05
N ALA A 224 3.20 -14.45 3.18
CA ALA A 224 2.83 -13.04 3.27
C ALA A 224 4.11 -12.19 3.31
N THR A 225 4.22 -11.17 2.45
CA THR A 225 5.39 -10.26 2.46
C THR A 225 5.52 -9.56 3.80
N TYR A 226 4.40 -9.25 4.44
CA TYR A 226 4.32 -8.60 5.76
C TYR A 226 3.29 -9.29 6.66
N PRO A 227 3.66 -10.39 7.33
CA PRO A 227 2.75 -11.08 8.24
C PRO A 227 2.40 -10.16 9.43
N PRO A 228 1.11 -10.04 9.81
CA PRO A 228 0.69 -9.13 10.87
C PRO A 228 1.08 -9.67 12.26
N THR A 229 2.00 -9.00 12.95
CA THR A 229 2.49 -9.41 14.28
C THR A 229 1.66 -8.86 15.43
N PHE A 230 0.81 -7.87 15.15
CA PHE A 230 -0.19 -7.34 16.05
C PHE A 230 -1.42 -6.96 15.24
N VAL A 231 -2.62 -7.21 15.76
CA VAL A 231 -3.88 -6.77 15.18
C VAL A 231 -4.79 -6.21 16.26
N GLN A 232 -5.35 -5.03 16.01
CA GLN A 232 -6.36 -4.39 16.82
C GLN A 232 -7.60 -4.10 15.99
N LYS A 233 -8.76 -4.12 16.65
CA LYS A 233 -10.04 -3.76 16.05
C LYS A 233 -10.56 -2.46 16.63
N GLN A 234 -11.24 -1.69 15.80
CA GLN A 234 -11.99 -0.53 16.25
C GLN A 234 -13.18 -0.26 15.33
N THR A 235 -14.26 0.25 15.89
CA THR A 235 -15.27 0.98 15.12
C THR A 235 -14.73 2.36 14.77
N TYR A 236 -15.09 2.85 13.59
CA TYR A 236 -14.61 4.13 13.08
C TYR A 236 -15.76 4.89 12.43
N ALA A 237 -16.01 6.10 12.94
CA ALA A 237 -17.08 6.96 12.46
C ALA A 237 -16.81 7.42 11.03
N TRP A 238 -17.79 7.30 10.15
CA TRP A 238 -17.78 8.04 8.91
C TRP A 238 -18.24 9.47 9.16
N LEU A 239 -17.38 10.42 8.80
CA LEU A 239 -17.69 11.84 8.85
C LEU A 239 -17.89 12.35 7.43
N ASP A 240 -19.06 12.94 7.18
CA ASP A 240 -19.38 13.51 5.88
C ASP A 240 -18.34 14.56 5.50
N PRO A 241 -17.58 14.34 4.42
CA PRO A 241 -16.57 15.29 4.02
C PRO A 241 -17.18 16.64 3.59
N GLU A 242 -18.40 16.67 3.07
CA GLU A 242 -19.02 17.90 2.57
C GLU A 242 -19.65 18.74 3.69
N SER A 243 -19.82 18.16 4.88
CA SER A 243 -20.34 18.86 6.04
C SER A 243 -19.31 19.80 6.67
N SER A 244 -19.77 20.99 7.07
CA SER A 244 -18.95 21.98 7.81
C SER A 244 -18.76 21.63 9.28
N SER A 245 -19.59 20.74 9.83
CA SER A 245 -19.51 20.25 11.21
C SER A 245 -19.98 18.79 11.27
N PRO A 246 -19.21 17.86 10.69
CA PRO A 246 -19.60 16.46 10.70
C PRO A 246 -19.53 15.92 12.13
N GLN A 247 -20.57 15.19 12.53
CA GLN A 247 -20.63 14.50 13.81
C GLN A 247 -20.68 13.00 13.57
N ALA A 248 -20.03 12.24 14.45
CA ALA A 248 -20.14 10.79 14.43
C ALA A 248 -21.60 10.39 14.70
N GLN A 249 -22.15 9.52 13.86
CA GLN A 249 -23.51 9.02 13.99
C GLN A 249 -23.49 7.50 13.96
N ASP A 250 -24.07 6.88 14.99
CA ASP A 250 -24.22 5.43 15.05
C ASP A 250 -25.16 4.95 13.93
N GLY A 251 -24.83 3.81 13.31
CA GLY A 251 -25.66 3.21 12.25
C GLY A 251 -25.64 3.96 10.91
N ASN A 252 -24.69 4.86 10.74
CA ASN A 252 -24.37 5.38 9.42
C ASN A 252 -23.80 4.21 8.56
N PRO A 253 -24.39 3.88 7.39
CA PRO A 253 -23.97 2.72 6.60
C PRO A 253 -22.49 2.75 6.14
N GLN A 254 -21.87 3.93 6.17
CA GLN A 254 -20.48 4.16 5.81
C GLN A 254 -19.53 4.06 7.01
N ASN A 255 -20.02 3.96 8.24
CA ASN A 255 -19.19 3.63 9.41
C ASN A 255 -18.39 2.37 9.13
N ALA A 256 -17.17 2.29 9.63
CA ALA A 256 -16.27 1.19 9.32
C ALA A 256 -15.90 0.38 10.57
N LEU A 257 -15.81 -0.93 10.39
CA LEU A 257 -15.01 -1.79 11.26
C LEU A 257 -13.60 -1.83 10.68
N MET A 258 -12.62 -1.44 11.49
CA MET A 258 -11.22 -1.40 11.09
C MET A 258 -10.41 -2.49 11.77
N TYR A 259 -9.49 -3.08 11.00
CA TYR A 259 -8.39 -3.92 11.46
C TYR A 259 -7.10 -3.12 11.30
N LEU A 260 -6.45 -2.82 12.42
CA LEU A 260 -5.21 -2.06 12.49
C LEU A 260 -4.07 -3.03 12.79
N CYS A 261 -3.05 -3.07 11.94
CA CYS A 261 -2.02 -4.09 12.05
C CYS A 261 -0.60 -3.50 12.11
N MET A 262 0.24 -4.13 12.95
CA MET A 262 1.70 -4.00 12.89
C MET A 262 2.31 -5.26 12.29
N THR A 263 3.56 -5.15 11.86
CA THR A 263 4.34 -6.21 11.19
C THR A 263 5.75 -6.19 11.78
N ASP A 264 6.53 -7.23 11.50
CA ASP A 264 7.94 -7.36 11.94
C ASP A 264 8.15 -7.25 13.46
N ASN A 265 7.15 -7.66 14.25
CA ASN A 265 7.16 -7.60 15.71
C ASN A 265 7.40 -6.19 16.26
N GLN A 266 7.04 -5.15 15.50
CA GLN A 266 7.07 -3.79 16.03
C GLN A 266 5.92 -3.55 17.01
N ASP A 267 6.24 -2.80 18.06
CA ASP A 267 5.26 -2.45 19.09
C ASP A 267 4.15 -1.58 18.50
N PRO A 268 2.87 -1.84 18.86
CA PRO A 268 1.76 -0.99 18.44
C PRO A 268 1.85 0.39 19.10
N PRO A 269 1.19 1.42 18.52
CA PRO A 269 1.07 2.72 19.18
C PRO A 269 0.37 2.59 20.53
N SER A 270 0.59 3.57 21.41
CA SER A 270 -0.07 3.67 22.71
C SER A 270 -0.89 4.96 22.80
N PRO A 271 -2.24 4.87 22.93
CA PRO A 271 -3.02 3.64 22.95
C PRO A 271 -3.08 2.98 21.56
N PRO A 272 -3.35 1.65 21.50
CA PRO A 272 -3.39 0.92 20.24
C PRO A 272 -4.72 1.21 19.54
N ARG A 273 -4.89 2.40 18.99
CA ARG A 273 -6.08 2.81 18.20
C ARG A 273 -5.75 4.05 17.37
N LEU A 274 -6.59 4.38 16.40
CA LEU A 274 -6.52 5.69 15.77
C LEU A 274 -7.21 6.72 16.67
N GLU A 275 -6.43 7.61 17.29
CA GLU A 275 -6.96 8.58 18.25
C GLU A 275 -7.69 9.77 17.62
N ALA A 276 -7.37 10.08 16.36
CA ALA A 276 -7.99 11.16 15.61
C ALA A 276 -8.69 10.60 14.36
N HIS A 277 -9.72 11.30 13.89
CA HIS A 277 -10.31 11.00 12.59
C HIS A 277 -9.26 11.23 11.50
N SER A 278 -8.72 10.14 10.97
CA SER A 278 -7.59 10.11 10.07
C SER A 278 -7.97 10.17 8.59
N GLY A 279 -9.26 10.32 8.27
CA GLY A 279 -9.77 10.48 6.91
C GLY A 279 -11.00 9.62 6.63
N THR A 280 -11.52 9.76 5.41
CA THR A 280 -12.72 9.05 4.96
C THR A 280 -12.31 7.76 4.25
N TRP A 281 -12.37 6.65 4.96
CA TRP A 281 -11.94 5.33 4.46
C TRP A 281 -12.97 4.66 3.53
N ILE A 282 -14.23 5.09 3.58
CA ILE A 282 -15.35 4.58 2.80
C ILE A 282 -15.91 5.74 1.95
N SER A 283 -15.98 5.57 0.63
CA SER A 283 -16.44 6.63 -0.30
C SER A 283 -17.73 6.20 -0.99
N THR A 284 -18.82 6.94 -0.76
CA THR A 284 -20.08 6.73 -1.49
C THR A 284 -19.98 7.17 -2.94
N LYS A 285 -19.33 8.31 -3.18
CA LYS A 285 -19.13 8.91 -4.50
C LYS A 285 -18.38 7.96 -5.44
N ASP A 286 -17.36 7.29 -4.91
CA ASP A 286 -16.51 6.38 -5.69
C ASP A 286 -16.96 4.90 -5.56
N ASN A 287 -18.08 4.64 -4.88
CA ASN A 287 -18.62 3.32 -4.57
C ASN A 287 -17.61 2.37 -3.89
N ILE A 288 -16.82 2.90 -2.95
CA ILE A 288 -15.81 2.18 -2.18
C ILE A 288 -16.43 1.75 -0.85
N LYS A 289 -16.61 0.43 -0.70
CA LYS A 289 -17.27 -0.20 0.46
C LYS A 289 -16.29 -0.84 1.45
N GLY A 290 -15.04 -1.00 1.03
CA GLY A 290 -13.93 -1.35 1.89
C GLY A 290 -12.63 -0.83 1.31
N THR A 291 -11.67 -0.53 2.17
CA THR A 291 -10.36 0.00 1.81
C THR A 291 -9.28 -0.72 2.59
N PHE A 292 -8.27 -1.21 1.88
CA PHE A 292 -7.01 -1.63 2.44
C PHE A 292 -5.99 -0.52 2.25
N ALA A 293 -5.15 -0.30 3.25
CA ALA A 293 -4.01 0.57 3.13
C ALA A 293 -2.75 -0.03 3.74
N MET A 294 -1.62 0.30 3.13
CA MET A 294 -0.28 -0.04 3.60
C MET A 294 0.58 1.21 3.64
N SER A 295 1.29 1.39 4.75
CA SER A 295 2.07 2.60 4.97
C SER A 295 3.17 2.77 3.93
N ALA A 296 3.48 4.03 3.62
CA ALA A 296 4.55 4.40 2.70
C ALA A 296 5.89 3.72 3.07
N ASP A 297 6.21 3.62 4.36
CA ASP A 297 7.44 2.99 4.83
C ASP A 297 7.52 1.51 4.47
N ARG A 298 6.39 0.79 4.52
CA ARG A 298 6.34 -0.63 4.17
C ARG A 298 6.37 -0.80 2.66
N PHE A 299 5.49 -0.10 1.95
CA PHE A 299 5.38 -0.22 0.51
C PHE A 299 6.65 0.25 -0.22
N TRP A 300 7.11 1.48 0.05
CA TRP A 300 8.29 2.04 -0.60
C TRP A 300 9.56 1.56 0.09
N GLY A 301 9.68 1.79 1.39
CA GLY A 301 10.94 1.63 2.12
C GLY A 301 11.44 0.19 2.17
N VAL A 302 10.52 -0.77 2.32
CA VAL A 302 10.87 -2.18 2.52
C VAL A 302 10.67 -3.02 1.26
N TRP A 303 9.63 -2.78 0.47
CA TRP A 303 9.36 -3.61 -0.73
C TRP A 303 9.94 -3.01 -2.02
N LEU A 304 9.48 -1.83 -2.44
CA LEU A 304 9.71 -1.36 -3.81
C LEU A 304 11.07 -0.66 -4.02
N LEU A 305 11.51 0.21 -3.10
CA LEU A 305 12.77 0.94 -3.27
C LEU A 305 14.01 0.03 -3.30
N PRO A 306 14.12 -1.04 -2.48
CA PRO A 306 15.22 -1.98 -2.59
C PRO A 306 15.32 -2.63 -3.97
N THR A 307 14.17 -3.01 -4.54
CA THR A 307 14.05 -3.55 -5.90
C THR A 307 14.54 -2.55 -6.96
N LEU A 308 14.18 -1.28 -6.81
CA LEU A 308 14.57 -0.22 -7.76
C LEU A 308 16.02 0.26 -7.57
N ASN A 309 16.65 -0.02 -6.44
CA ASN A 309 18.04 0.37 -6.21
C ASN A 309 19.00 -0.32 -7.20
N GLU A 310 18.76 -1.60 -7.52
CA GLU A 310 19.55 -2.31 -8.53
C GLU A 310 19.33 -1.75 -9.94
N PHE A 311 18.09 -1.41 -10.27
CA PHE A 311 17.77 -0.69 -11.50
C PHE A 311 18.53 0.64 -11.60
N ASN A 312 18.50 1.44 -10.53
CA ASN A 312 19.21 2.70 -10.45
C ASN A 312 20.74 2.53 -10.61
N LYS A 313 21.34 1.52 -9.98
CA LYS A 313 22.77 1.21 -10.12
C LYS A 313 23.17 0.88 -11.55
N LYS A 314 22.36 0.11 -12.28
CA LYS A 314 22.62 -0.24 -13.69
C LYS A 314 22.60 0.95 -14.62
N LEU A 315 21.83 1.98 -14.28
CA LEU A 315 21.71 3.21 -15.05
C LEU A 315 22.76 4.26 -14.69
N GLN A 316 23.62 4.00 -13.69
CA GLN A 316 24.78 4.85 -13.45
C GLN A 316 25.77 4.71 -14.60
N PHE A 317 25.99 5.81 -15.31
CA PHE A 317 27.06 5.92 -16.29
C PHE A 317 28.27 6.60 -15.67
N TYR A 318 29.46 6.17 -16.09
CA TYR A 318 30.70 6.86 -15.81
C TYR A 318 31.69 6.72 -16.96
N PHE A 319 32.52 7.75 -17.18
CA PHE A 319 33.66 7.61 -18.08
C PHE A 319 34.86 7.14 -17.25
N LYS A 320 35.60 6.17 -17.78
CA LYS A 320 36.97 5.94 -17.28
C LYS A 320 37.80 7.18 -17.60
N PRO A 321 38.85 7.48 -16.79
CA PRO A 321 39.79 8.54 -17.11
C PRO A 321 40.24 8.46 -18.56
N CYS A 322 40.25 9.61 -19.24
CA CYS A 322 40.67 9.73 -20.62
C CYS A 322 42.13 9.26 -20.75
N LYS A 323 42.42 8.41 -21.74
CA LYS A 323 43.81 8.16 -22.14
C LYS A 323 44.10 9.04 -23.33
N ALA A 324 44.86 10.10 -23.11
CA ALA A 324 45.35 10.88 -24.22
C ALA A 324 46.72 10.44 -24.67
N SER A 325 46.90 10.55 -25.97
CA SER A 325 48.18 10.39 -26.64
C SER A 325 48.39 11.63 -27.50
N ALA A 326 49.60 12.18 -27.45
CA ALA A 326 50.02 13.24 -28.35
C ALA A 326 51.11 12.68 -29.27
N TRP A 327 51.06 13.01 -30.55
CA TRP A 327 52.13 12.72 -31.50
C TRP A 327 52.30 13.88 -32.47
N TRP A 328 53.43 13.90 -33.16
CA TRP A 328 53.77 14.93 -34.14
C TRP A 328 53.86 14.27 -35.52
N ASP A 329 53.16 14.82 -36.50
CA ASP A 329 53.22 14.32 -37.89
C ASP A 329 53.24 15.52 -38.84
N ASP A 330 54.22 15.56 -39.76
CA ASP A 330 54.40 16.60 -40.77
C ASP A 330 54.33 18.07 -40.28
N GLY A 331 54.93 18.38 -39.13
CA GLY A 331 54.97 19.76 -38.60
C GLY A 331 53.68 20.18 -37.88
N THR A 332 52.74 19.26 -37.67
CA THR A 332 51.48 19.51 -36.99
C THR A 332 51.36 18.62 -35.74
N PRO A 333 51.06 19.17 -34.54
CA PRO A 333 50.74 18.37 -33.38
C PRO A 333 49.37 17.70 -33.55
N TYR A 334 49.29 16.42 -33.20
CA TYR A 334 48.05 15.67 -33.11
C TYR A 334 47.87 15.21 -31.67
N VAL A 335 46.63 15.33 -31.19
CA VAL A 335 46.20 14.72 -29.93
C VAL A 335 45.07 13.77 -30.24
N ASN A 336 45.14 12.59 -29.65
CA ASN A 336 44.08 11.61 -29.66
C ASN A 336 43.74 11.25 -28.23
N SER A 337 42.59 11.74 -27.81
CA SER A 337 41.95 11.37 -26.56
C SER A 337 41.10 10.13 -26.80
N THR A 338 41.48 9.01 -26.18
CA THR A 338 40.66 7.80 -26.19
C THR A 338 39.84 7.75 -24.92
N TYR A 339 38.52 7.84 -25.09
CA TYR A 339 37.58 7.77 -23.99
C TYR A 339 36.97 6.37 -23.95
N TYR A 340 36.89 5.80 -22.74
CA TYR A 340 36.25 4.52 -22.51
C TYR A 340 35.00 4.75 -21.65
N PRO A 341 33.85 5.05 -22.28
CA PRO A 341 32.58 5.01 -21.56
C PRO A 341 32.38 3.63 -20.92
N ALA A 342 32.02 3.64 -19.64
CA ALA A 342 31.68 2.45 -18.87
C ALA A 342 30.30 2.64 -18.23
N MET A 343 29.58 1.55 -18.04
CA MET A 343 28.28 1.56 -17.38
C MET A 343 28.10 0.30 -16.54
N GLY A 344 27.39 0.41 -15.43
CA GLY A 344 26.90 -0.73 -14.65
C GLY A 344 27.95 -1.58 -13.92
N GLY A 345 29.20 -1.12 -13.79
CA GLY A 345 30.23 -1.79 -12.98
C GLY A 345 30.27 -1.27 -11.54
N PRO A 346 30.79 -2.07 -10.57
CA PRO A 346 31.16 -1.51 -9.27
C PRO A 346 32.12 -0.34 -9.49
N LEU A 347 31.87 0.78 -8.81
CA LEU A 347 32.83 1.89 -8.77
C LEU A 347 34.21 1.30 -8.46
N PRO A 348 35.26 1.61 -9.23
CA PRO A 348 36.59 1.07 -8.95
C PRO A 348 36.97 1.30 -7.48
N ALA A 349 37.65 0.35 -6.84
CA ALA A 349 37.93 0.40 -5.39
C ALA A 349 38.72 1.65 -4.92
N ALA A 350 39.29 2.42 -5.85
CA ALA A 350 39.96 3.69 -5.61
C ALA A 350 39.01 4.90 -5.50
N PHE A 351 37.72 4.72 -5.77
CA PHE A 351 36.73 5.79 -5.61
C PHE A 351 36.20 5.76 -4.17
N PRO A 352 36.40 6.83 -3.37
CA PRO A 352 35.82 6.88 -2.05
C PRO A 352 34.30 6.74 -2.19
N GLN A 353 33.71 5.79 -1.44
CA GLN A 353 32.28 5.84 -1.13
C GLN A 353 32.07 7.17 -0.38
N ALA A 354 31.72 8.22 -1.12
CA ALA A 354 31.66 9.55 -0.55
C ALA A 354 30.57 9.58 0.52
N ALA A 355 31.00 9.79 1.77
CA ALA A 355 30.19 10.49 2.75
C ALA A 355 29.83 11.86 2.16
N PHE A 356 28.55 12.18 2.24
CA PHE A 356 27.97 13.44 1.80
C PHE A 356 28.78 14.64 2.32
N SER A 357 29.39 15.43 1.43
CA SER A 357 29.97 16.71 1.78
C SER A 357 29.61 17.77 0.74
N LYS A 358 29.42 18.99 1.25
CA LYS A 358 28.88 20.16 0.56
C LYS A 358 30.05 20.88 -0.13
N GLY A 359 30.14 20.76 -1.45
CA GLY A 359 31.09 21.50 -2.28
C GLY A 359 30.38 22.10 -3.49
N ASP A 360 30.70 23.36 -3.81
CA ASP A 360 30.02 24.17 -4.80
C ASP A 360 30.19 23.65 -6.24
N LEU A 361 29.06 23.35 -6.89
CA LEU A 361 28.94 23.00 -8.31
C LEU A 361 28.26 24.14 -9.09
N PRO A 362 28.33 24.16 -10.44
CA PRO A 362 27.67 25.17 -11.26
C PRO A 362 26.14 25.11 -11.06
N ARG A 363 25.60 26.07 -10.29
CA ARG A 363 24.24 26.10 -9.71
C ARG A 363 23.08 26.35 -10.70
N ALA A 364 23.28 26.25 -12.02
CA ALA A 364 22.30 26.80 -12.95
C ALA A 364 21.09 25.89 -13.24
N ASN A 365 21.16 24.56 -13.06
CA ASN A 365 20.08 23.63 -13.48
C ASN A 365 19.86 22.40 -12.59
N LEU A 366 20.55 22.27 -11.45
CA LEU A 366 20.16 21.30 -10.42
C LEU A 366 19.08 21.94 -9.55
N PRO A 367 18.06 21.20 -9.07
CA PRO A 367 17.06 21.73 -8.15
C PRO A 367 17.79 22.39 -6.97
N SER A 368 17.74 23.71 -6.91
CA SER A 368 18.50 24.51 -5.95
C SER A 368 18.11 24.11 -4.52
N ASP A 369 19.11 23.74 -3.72
CA ASP A 369 19.11 23.83 -2.26
C ASP A 369 18.13 22.98 -1.45
N ARG A 370 17.72 21.78 -1.89
CA ARG A 370 17.04 20.82 -1.01
C ARG A 370 17.98 19.69 -0.60
N GLY A 371 18.24 19.60 0.70
CA GLY A 371 19.28 18.77 1.31
C GLY A 371 19.30 17.32 0.86
N LEU A 372 20.53 16.80 0.79
CA LEU A 372 20.86 15.38 0.64
C LEU A 372 20.23 14.59 1.78
N GLY A 373 19.13 13.91 1.51
CA GLY A 373 18.42 13.09 2.49
C GLY A 373 17.13 12.52 1.92
N ARG A 374 16.70 11.37 2.47
CA ARG A 374 15.36 10.78 2.25
C ARG A 374 14.29 11.76 2.77
N THR A 375 14.01 12.82 2.02
CA THR A 375 13.02 13.82 2.43
C THR A 375 11.83 13.69 1.52
N LEU A 376 10.78 13.03 2.04
CA LEU A 376 9.41 13.17 1.53
C LEU A 376 9.05 14.66 1.62
N THR A 377 9.36 15.40 0.57
CA THR A 377 8.88 16.77 0.45
C THR A 377 7.79 16.71 -0.60
N PRO A 378 6.51 16.77 -0.23
CA PRO A 378 5.45 16.98 -1.20
C PRO A 378 5.84 18.17 -2.05
N ASP A 379 5.90 18.01 -3.37
CA ASP A 379 6.00 19.18 -4.23
C ASP A 379 4.73 20.02 -4.11
N THR A 380 4.73 21.22 -4.68
CA THR A 380 3.55 22.11 -4.68
C THR A 380 2.33 21.50 -5.39
N GLN A 381 2.48 20.34 -6.04
CA GLN A 381 1.41 19.59 -6.72
C GLN A 381 0.97 18.34 -5.91
N GLY A 382 1.54 18.12 -4.71
CA GLY A 382 1.16 17.01 -3.83
C GLY A 382 1.79 15.66 -4.19
N ALA A 383 2.74 15.61 -5.13
CA ALA A 383 3.46 14.38 -5.45
C ALA A 383 4.59 14.15 -4.43
N ALA A 384 4.65 12.95 -3.84
CA ALA A 384 5.78 12.55 -3.03
C ALA A 384 6.92 12.07 -3.95
N ARG A 385 8.14 12.54 -3.69
CA ARG A 385 9.33 12.20 -4.49
C ARG A 385 10.44 11.63 -3.61
N TYR A 386 11.06 10.54 -4.05
CA TYR A 386 12.31 10.04 -3.46
C TYR A 386 13.43 10.25 -4.47
N TYR A 387 14.59 10.70 -3.99
CA TYR A 387 15.75 11.01 -4.82
C TYR A 387 16.90 10.06 -4.51
N TRP A 388 17.62 9.65 -5.56
CA TRP A 388 18.96 9.10 -5.45
C TRP A 388 19.90 10.05 -6.15
N LEU A 389 20.99 10.39 -5.48
CA LEU A 389 22.07 11.19 -6.05
C LEU A 389 23.29 10.29 -6.18
N GLY A 390 23.79 10.17 -7.39
CA GLY A 390 25.07 9.54 -7.65
C GLY A 390 26.22 10.44 -7.18
N PRO A 391 27.43 9.87 -7.02
CA PRO A 391 28.59 10.67 -6.71
C PRO A 391 28.82 11.69 -7.84
N VAL A 392 29.09 12.93 -7.45
CA VAL A 392 29.65 13.90 -8.39
C VAL A 392 31.14 13.62 -8.45
N ILE A 393 31.59 13.11 -9.58
CA ILE A 393 32.99 12.78 -9.80
C ILE A 393 33.58 13.92 -10.61
N SER A 394 34.51 14.65 -9.99
CA SER A 394 35.42 15.57 -10.66
C SER A 394 36.80 14.92 -10.69
N ASP A 395 37.27 14.52 -11.87
CA ASP A 395 38.65 14.09 -12.05
C ASP A 395 39.37 15.11 -12.92
N SER A 396 40.62 15.41 -12.55
CA SER A 396 41.50 16.25 -13.33
C SER A 396 42.83 15.54 -13.48
N ASP A 397 43.00 14.85 -14.60
CA ASP A 397 44.29 14.25 -14.92
C ASP A 397 45.12 15.25 -15.73
N SER A 398 46.39 15.40 -15.35
CA SER A 398 47.36 16.16 -16.11
C SER A 398 48.55 15.27 -16.41
N ASP A 399 48.44 14.49 -17.47
CA ASP A 399 49.53 13.66 -17.96
C ASP A 399 50.60 14.59 -18.56
N GLN A 400 51.71 14.75 -17.84
CA GLN A 400 52.93 15.36 -18.38
C GLN A 400 53.73 14.25 -19.04
N ASN A 401 53.44 13.93 -20.30
CA ASN A 401 54.36 13.10 -21.08
C ASN A 401 55.63 13.93 -21.37
N GLY A 402 56.59 13.84 -20.45
CA GLY A 402 57.81 14.65 -20.37
C GLY A 402 58.88 14.31 -21.40
N SER A 403 58.51 13.85 -22.60
CA SER A 403 59.46 13.82 -23.71
C SER A 403 59.72 15.26 -24.15
N ALA A 404 60.95 15.73 -24.02
CA ALA A 404 61.36 17.04 -24.50
C ALA A 404 61.21 17.08 -26.03
N TRP A 405 60.17 17.75 -26.51
CA TRP A 405 59.96 17.96 -27.94
C TRP A 405 60.74 19.21 -28.39
N PRO A 406 61.10 19.32 -29.68
CA PRO A 406 61.86 20.47 -30.20
C PRO A 406 61.16 21.84 -30.04
N HIS A 407 59.86 21.83 -29.72
CA HIS A 407 58.97 23.00 -29.64
C HIS A 407 58.22 23.04 -28.29
N GLY A 408 58.93 22.77 -27.19
CA GLY A 408 58.38 22.93 -25.84
C GLY A 408 57.66 21.69 -25.26
N ARG A 409 57.06 21.88 -24.08
CA ARG A 409 56.29 20.85 -23.36
C ARG A 409 54.82 20.96 -23.74
N LEU A 410 54.26 19.86 -24.23
CA LEU A 410 52.81 19.71 -24.33
C LEU A 410 52.28 19.25 -22.97
N ARG A 411 51.33 20.00 -22.42
CA ARG A 411 50.57 19.56 -21.25
C ARG A 411 49.13 19.39 -21.65
N MET A 412 48.59 18.20 -21.44
CA MET A 412 47.16 18.00 -21.53
C MET A 412 46.53 18.11 -20.14
N GLN A 413 45.36 18.74 -20.08
CA GLN A 413 44.52 18.75 -18.89
C GLN A 413 43.15 18.23 -19.30
N SER A 414 42.75 17.09 -18.76
CA SER A 414 41.38 16.60 -18.91
C SER A 414 40.61 16.92 -17.64
N GLN A 415 39.44 17.55 -17.76
CA GLN A 415 38.49 17.75 -16.69
C GLN A 415 37.24 16.96 -17.00
N GLN A 416 36.89 16.05 -16.11
CA GLN A 416 35.68 15.26 -16.21
C GLN A 416 34.76 15.61 -15.04
N GLN A 417 33.54 16.04 -15.33
CA GLN A 417 32.48 16.17 -14.34
C GLN A 417 31.35 15.23 -14.69
N MET A 418 30.91 14.45 -13.71
CA MET A 418 29.75 13.57 -13.86
C MET A 418 28.72 13.90 -12.81
N TYR A 419 27.46 13.87 -13.22
CA TYR A 419 26.35 13.96 -12.30
C TYR A 419 25.30 12.93 -12.69
N ASN A 420 24.73 12.29 -11.67
CA ASN A 420 23.65 11.34 -11.83
C ASN A 420 22.61 11.62 -10.76
N TRP A 421 21.36 11.73 -11.16
CA TRP A 421 20.25 11.74 -10.24
C TRP A 421 19.11 10.90 -10.80
N SER A 422 18.37 10.27 -9.92
CA SER A 422 17.09 9.67 -10.24
C SER A 422 16.08 10.03 -9.18
N ALA A 423 14.82 10.02 -9.58
CA ALA A 423 13.69 10.27 -8.72
C ALA A 423 12.60 9.25 -9.01
N ILE A 424 11.94 8.80 -7.95
CA ILE A 424 10.67 8.10 -8.04
C ILE A 424 9.59 8.99 -7.48
N TRP A 425 8.44 9.00 -8.12
CA TRP A 425 7.30 9.77 -7.64
C TRP A 425 5.99 9.19 -8.13
N PHE A 426 4.91 9.56 -7.46
CA PHE A 426 3.54 9.23 -7.84
C PHE A 426 2.66 10.45 -7.58
N SER A 427 1.46 10.46 -8.17
CA SER A 427 0.43 11.43 -7.83
C SER A 427 -0.66 10.76 -7.00
N PRO A 428 -1.17 11.41 -5.94
CA PRO A 428 -2.29 10.88 -5.17
C PRO A 428 -3.49 10.53 -6.06
N GLY A 429 -4.10 9.38 -5.80
CA GLY A 429 -5.16 8.78 -6.60
C GLY A 429 -4.72 8.13 -7.91
N SER A 430 -3.44 8.20 -8.27
CA SER A 430 -2.91 7.52 -9.44
C SER A 430 -2.63 6.04 -9.17
N ASP A 431 -2.79 5.22 -10.19
CA ASP A 431 -2.33 3.82 -10.27
C ASP A 431 -0.92 3.72 -10.89
N THR A 432 -0.27 4.85 -11.16
CA THR A 432 1.06 4.92 -11.79
C THR A 432 2.14 5.43 -10.84
N ILE A 433 3.31 4.84 -10.96
CA ILE A 433 4.56 5.25 -10.34
C ILE A 433 5.51 5.67 -11.47
N THR A 434 6.10 6.84 -11.38
CA THR A 434 7.12 7.32 -12.34
C THR A 434 8.48 7.19 -11.72
N PHE A 435 9.39 6.48 -12.39
CA PHE A 435 10.81 6.48 -12.08
C PHE A 435 11.56 7.19 -13.21
N GLU A 436 12.09 8.36 -12.92
CA GLU A 436 12.83 9.17 -13.87
C GLU A 436 14.25 9.39 -13.38
N GLY A 437 15.13 9.74 -14.28
CA GLY A 437 16.45 10.17 -13.90
C GLY A 437 17.13 10.91 -15.01
N LYS A 438 18.19 11.58 -14.61
CA LYS A 438 19.07 12.28 -15.50
C LYS A 438 20.48 12.08 -15.01
N GLY A 439 21.38 11.89 -15.94
CA GLY A 439 22.73 12.30 -15.66
C GLY A 439 23.40 12.84 -16.89
N GLY A 440 24.46 13.57 -16.65
CA GLY A 440 25.35 13.95 -17.72
C GLY A 440 26.81 13.77 -17.37
N CYS A 441 27.60 13.82 -18.42
CA CYS A 441 29.03 14.00 -18.32
C CYS A 441 29.39 15.29 -19.07
N TYR A 442 30.23 16.08 -18.42
CA TYR A 442 30.96 17.16 -19.03
C TYR A 442 32.42 16.74 -19.12
N LEU A 443 32.98 16.83 -20.31
CA LEU A 443 34.36 16.55 -20.59
C LEU A 443 34.99 17.80 -21.21
N ARG A 444 36.13 18.20 -20.68
CA ARG A 444 36.95 19.26 -21.23
C ARG A 444 38.38 18.79 -21.32
N ASP A 445 38.91 18.77 -22.54
CA ASP A 445 40.33 18.53 -22.77
C ASP A 445 40.97 19.83 -23.22
N ASP A 446 41.93 20.33 -22.46
CA ASP A 446 42.77 21.46 -22.83
C ASP A 446 44.17 20.95 -23.21
N LEU A 447 44.65 21.36 -24.39
CA LEU A 447 46.03 21.21 -24.84
C LEU A 447 46.76 22.54 -24.64
N LEU A 448 47.84 22.50 -23.86
CA LEU A 448 48.68 23.65 -23.55
C LEU A 448 50.03 23.49 -24.22
N GLY A 449 50.36 24.41 -25.13
CA GLY A 449 51.70 24.54 -25.68
C GLY A 449 52.53 25.55 -24.89
N SER A 450 53.78 25.20 -24.58
CA SER A 450 54.70 26.07 -23.84
C SER A 450 55.53 27.01 -24.74
N ASP A 451 55.28 27.03 -26.05
CA ASP A 451 55.97 27.94 -26.97
C ASP A 451 55.61 29.39 -26.64
N THR A 452 56.45 30.34 -27.07
CA THR A 452 56.14 31.77 -26.99
C THR A 452 55.56 32.25 -28.32
N PRO A 453 54.30 32.74 -28.37
CA PRO A 453 53.36 32.90 -27.24
C PRO A 453 52.67 31.58 -26.85
N ALA A 454 52.41 31.44 -25.56
CA ALA A 454 51.71 30.27 -25.02
C ALA A 454 50.33 30.21 -25.67
N TRP A 455 49.93 29.01 -26.07
CA TRP A 455 48.65 28.77 -26.71
C TRP A 455 47.87 27.70 -25.95
N THR A 456 46.55 27.85 -25.96
CA THR A 456 45.62 26.89 -25.39
C THR A 456 44.56 26.60 -26.44
N THR A 457 44.42 25.34 -26.81
CA THR A 457 43.30 24.85 -27.61
C THR A 457 42.59 23.83 -26.77
N GLY A 458 41.25 23.85 -26.74
CA GLY A 458 40.52 22.91 -25.92
C GLY A 458 39.15 22.60 -26.52
N GLU A 459 38.73 21.37 -26.25
CA GLU A 459 37.45 20.83 -26.69
C GLU A 459 36.58 20.57 -25.46
N GLN A 460 35.30 20.90 -25.60
CA GLN A 460 34.30 20.67 -24.56
C GLN A 460 33.16 19.86 -25.15
N PHE A 461 32.76 18.83 -24.42
CA PHE A 461 31.60 18.01 -24.75
C PHE A 461 30.67 17.91 -23.57
N TYR A 462 29.38 17.94 -23.88
CA TYR A 462 28.30 17.71 -22.95
C TYR A 462 27.49 16.53 -23.44
N LEU A 463 27.23 15.58 -22.54
CA LEU A 463 26.32 14.47 -22.78
C LEU A 463 25.30 14.48 -21.66
N ASN A 464 24.02 14.42 -22.02
CA ASN A 464 22.91 14.36 -21.07
C ASN A 464 21.99 13.20 -21.44
N LEU A 465 21.96 12.21 -20.56
CA LEU A 465 20.97 11.13 -20.56
C LEU A 465 19.81 11.55 -19.67
N THR A 466 18.60 11.39 -20.18
CA THR A 466 17.37 11.41 -19.39
C THR A 466 16.63 10.11 -19.62
N PHE A 467 16.03 9.54 -18.58
CA PHE A 467 15.15 8.40 -18.72
C PHE A 467 13.89 8.59 -17.88
N LYS A 468 12.80 7.95 -18.30
CA LYS A 468 11.51 7.93 -17.64
C LYS A 468 10.85 6.58 -17.86
N VAL A 469 10.75 5.82 -16.79
CA VAL A 469 10.01 4.55 -16.69
C VAL A 469 8.72 4.82 -15.96
N VAL A 470 7.59 4.41 -16.53
CA VAL A 470 6.30 4.47 -15.85
C VAL A 470 5.91 3.04 -15.47
N ILE A 471 5.72 2.79 -14.19
CA ILE A 471 5.28 1.51 -13.63
C ILE A 471 3.80 1.66 -13.29
N LYS A 472 2.95 0.81 -13.85
CA LYS A 472 1.51 0.80 -13.62
C LYS A 472 1.10 -0.35 -12.72
N ILE A 473 0.22 -0.08 -11.76
CA ILE A 473 -0.51 -1.10 -11.02
C ILE A 473 -1.60 -1.65 -11.96
N VAL A 474 -1.46 -2.90 -12.38
CA VAL A 474 -2.35 -3.47 -13.41
C VAL A 474 -3.49 -4.25 -12.78
N ASP A 475 -3.21 -5.00 -11.72
CA ASP A 475 -4.19 -5.87 -11.08
C ASP A 475 -3.74 -6.24 -9.66
N ILE A 476 -4.69 -6.68 -8.83
CA ILE A 476 -4.46 -7.23 -7.49
C ILE A 476 -5.18 -8.59 -7.36
N ALA A 477 -4.89 -9.53 -8.27
CA ALA A 477 -5.49 -10.86 -8.25
C ALA A 477 -4.96 -11.72 -7.10
N GLY A 478 -5.88 -12.38 -6.38
CA GLY A 478 -5.53 -13.28 -5.27
C GLY A 478 -4.72 -12.59 -4.17
N GLY A 479 -4.94 -11.28 -3.98
CA GLY A 479 -4.17 -10.44 -3.05
C GLY A 479 -2.73 -10.17 -3.47
N ALA A 480 -2.26 -10.60 -4.64
CA ALA A 480 -0.93 -10.28 -5.13
C ALA A 480 -0.96 -9.02 -6.01
N LEU A 481 -0.14 -8.02 -5.66
CA LEU A 481 0.00 -6.82 -6.47
C LEU A 481 0.80 -7.10 -7.75
N ASN A 482 0.19 -6.88 -8.92
CA ASN A 482 0.84 -7.01 -10.22
C ASN A 482 1.20 -5.62 -10.75
N LEU A 483 2.50 -5.39 -10.95
CA LEU A 483 3.05 -4.17 -11.54
C LEU A 483 3.53 -4.47 -12.97
N LYS A 484 3.26 -3.55 -13.92
CA LYS A 484 3.82 -3.62 -15.27
C LYS A 484 4.55 -2.34 -15.63
N ILE A 485 5.59 -2.47 -16.44
CA ILE A 485 6.28 -1.31 -17.01
C ILE A 485 5.55 -0.89 -18.29
N GLN A 486 5.19 0.39 -18.36
CA GLN A 486 4.62 0.98 -19.55
C GLN A 486 5.71 1.16 -20.62
N ASP A 487 5.36 0.89 -21.88
CA ASP A 487 6.26 1.02 -23.03
C ASP A 487 7.53 0.16 -22.92
N ALA A 488 7.51 -0.94 -22.16
CA ALA A 488 8.67 -1.84 -22.00
C ALA A 488 9.23 -2.38 -23.32
N ASP A 489 8.35 -2.65 -24.29
CA ASP A 489 8.72 -3.09 -25.64
C ASP A 489 9.27 -1.95 -26.52
N ASN A 490 9.18 -0.69 -26.08
CA ASN A 490 9.57 0.50 -26.84
C ASN A 490 10.54 1.38 -26.04
N VAL A 491 11.76 0.86 -25.88
CA VAL A 491 12.83 1.48 -25.09
C VAL A 491 13.20 2.89 -25.58
N ASP A 492 13.00 3.19 -26.87
CA ASP A 492 13.24 4.53 -27.43
C ASP A 492 12.31 5.61 -26.85
N LYS A 493 11.19 5.23 -26.23
CA LYS A 493 10.33 6.13 -25.45
C LYS A 493 10.77 6.28 -23.99
N ILE A 494 11.61 5.38 -23.49
CA ILE A 494 12.02 5.32 -22.08
C ILE A 494 13.22 6.24 -21.82
N TYR A 495 14.07 6.52 -22.80
CA TYR A 495 15.21 7.41 -22.62
C TYR A 495 15.42 8.38 -23.77
N THR A 496 16.16 9.45 -23.48
CA THR A 496 16.61 10.42 -24.47
C THR A 496 18.06 10.77 -24.15
N LEU A 497 18.95 10.56 -25.12
CA LEU A 497 20.32 11.04 -25.08
C LEU A 497 20.42 12.32 -25.93
N THR A 498 20.87 13.39 -25.30
CA THR A 498 21.28 14.61 -25.98
C THR A 498 22.76 14.85 -25.76
N GLY A 499 23.41 15.51 -26.70
CA GLY A 499 24.78 15.92 -26.54
C GLY A 499 25.06 17.15 -27.36
N ASP A 500 26.00 17.94 -26.90
CA ASP A 500 26.46 19.16 -27.56
C ASP A 500 27.98 19.27 -27.44
N HIS A 501 28.59 20.04 -28.33
CA HIS A 501 30.02 20.33 -28.30
C HIS A 501 30.24 21.81 -28.60
N SER A 502 31.34 22.35 -28.09
CA SER A 502 31.75 23.71 -28.42
C SER A 502 33.25 23.80 -28.59
N ASP A 503 33.66 24.33 -29.74
CA ASP A 503 35.04 24.72 -30.01
C ASP A 503 35.31 26.04 -29.27
N SER A 504 35.70 25.95 -28.01
CA SER A 504 35.79 27.13 -27.16
C SER A 504 37.01 28.02 -27.44
N LEU A 505 38.00 27.54 -28.21
CA LEU A 505 39.33 28.18 -28.29
C LEU A 505 39.96 28.10 -29.70
N GLY A 506 39.33 28.73 -30.70
CA GLY A 506 39.95 29.47 -31.82
C GLY A 506 41.12 28.87 -32.64
N GLY A 507 41.45 27.58 -32.53
CA GLY A 507 42.59 26.96 -33.21
C GLY A 507 42.14 25.88 -34.20
N THR A 508 42.44 26.08 -35.49
CA THR A 508 42.03 25.27 -36.66
C THR A 508 42.57 23.83 -36.72
N ILE A 509 43.06 23.24 -35.63
CA ILE A 509 43.84 21.98 -35.69
C ILE A 509 42.97 20.72 -35.51
N PHE A 510 41.75 20.85 -34.97
CA PHE A 510 40.87 19.71 -34.64
C PHE A 510 39.60 19.44 -35.51
N PRO A 511 39.08 20.36 -36.36
CA PRO A 511 37.66 20.35 -36.72
C PRO A 511 37.20 19.19 -37.63
N ARG A 512 38.10 18.50 -38.36
CA ARG A 512 37.68 17.47 -39.34
C ARG A 512 37.59 16.03 -38.82
N ARG A 513 38.09 15.74 -37.62
CA ARG A 513 38.00 14.38 -37.03
C ARG A 513 37.12 14.32 -35.80
N PHE A 514 36.83 15.46 -35.20
CA PHE A 514 35.97 15.58 -34.04
C PHE A 514 34.52 15.19 -34.32
N ASP A 515 33.88 15.70 -35.38
CA ASP A 515 32.50 15.33 -35.72
C ASP A 515 32.33 13.82 -35.92
N THR A 516 33.33 13.18 -36.55
CA THR A 516 33.35 11.73 -36.75
C THR A 516 33.57 11.00 -35.42
N TYR A 517 34.51 11.47 -34.60
CA TYR A 517 34.78 10.92 -33.27
C TYR A 517 33.55 11.05 -32.35
N TYR A 518 32.95 12.24 -32.28
CA TYR A 518 31.71 12.54 -31.58
C TYR A 518 30.58 11.65 -32.07
N THR A 519 30.39 11.53 -33.38
CA THR A 519 29.39 10.64 -33.96
C THR A 519 29.63 9.19 -33.53
N ASN A 520 30.89 8.73 -33.50
CA ASN A 520 31.24 7.38 -33.05
C ASN A 520 31.00 7.18 -31.55
N VAL A 521 31.39 8.14 -30.70
CA VAL A 521 31.13 8.10 -29.25
C VAL A 521 29.64 8.15 -28.97
N LYS A 522 28.90 9.02 -29.64
CA LYS A 522 27.44 9.13 -29.56
C LYS A 522 26.76 7.84 -30.02
N ASN A 523 27.19 7.25 -31.13
CA ASN A 523 26.63 5.99 -31.63
C ASN A 523 26.93 4.82 -30.68
N TYR A 524 28.16 4.74 -30.18
CA TYR A 524 28.55 3.75 -29.18
C TYR A 524 27.71 3.89 -27.91
N LEU A 525 27.61 5.12 -27.38
CA LEU A 525 26.84 5.41 -26.18
C LEU A 525 25.35 5.15 -26.38
N ASN A 526 24.79 5.55 -27.52
CA ASN A 526 23.39 5.23 -27.86
C ASN A 526 23.16 3.72 -27.85
N ALA A 527 24.04 2.94 -28.46
CA ALA A 527 23.92 1.49 -28.50
C ALA A 527 24.05 0.86 -27.10
N GLN A 528 25.04 1.29 -26.30
CA GLN A 528 25.26 0.75 -24.97
C GLN A 528 24.17 1.18 -23.97
N ILE A 529 23.75 2.45 -23.99
CA ILE A 529 22.70 2.98 -23.12
C ILE A 529 21.37 2.30 -23.46
N GLY A 530 21.05 2.20 -24.76
CA GLY A 530 19.86 1.48 -25.19
C GLY A 530 19.86 0.03 -24.70
N TYR A 531 20.99 -0.66 -24.80
CA TYR A 531 21.16 -2.01 -24.25
C TYR A 531 20.97 -2.06 -22.73
N ASN A 532 21.61 -1.16 -21.97
CA ASN A 532 21.55 -1.18 -20.51
C ASN A 532 20.18 -0.78 -19.95
N VAL A 533 19.52 0.21 -20.57
CA VAL A 533 18.13 0.56 -20.22
C VAL A 533 17.22 -0.64 -20.53
N LYS A 534 17.39 -1.28 -21.69
CA LYS A 534 16.62 -2.47 -22.05
C LYS A 534 16.84 -3.64 -21.08
N ASP A 535 18.09 -3.94 -20.73
CA ASP A 535 18.42 -4.98 -19.75
C ASP A 535 17.86 -4.63 -18.37
N ALA A 536 18.05 -3.39 -17.90
CA ALA A 536 17.54 -2.96 -16.61
C ALA A 536 16.01 -3.03 -16.56
N VAL A 537 15.32 -2.61 -17.62
CA VAL A 537 13.85 -2.70 -17.74
C VAL A 537 13.41 -4.15 -17.76
N ALA A 538 14.01 -5.01 -18.58
CA ALA A 538 13.69 -6.44 -18.63
C ALA A 538 13.90 -7.15 -17.28
N GLN A 539 14.96 -6.78 -16.54
CA GLN A 539 15.19 -7.31 -15.21
C GLN A 539 14.17 -6.80 -14.21
N LEU A 540 13.80 -5.52 -14.28
CA LEU A 540 12.74 -4.97 -13.45
C LEU A 540 11.40 -5.65 -13.75
N GLU A 541 11.06 -5.89 -15.01
CA GLU A 541 9.86 -6.65 -15.38
C GLU A 541 9.89 -8.08 -14.85
N LYS A 542 11.03 -8.78 -14.94
CA LYS A 542 11.18 -10.13 -14.40
C LYS A 542 10.94 -10.15 -12.89
N VAL A 543 11.54 -9.21 -12.19
CA VAL A 543 11.40 -9.06 -10.73
C VAL A 543 9.95 -8.73 -10.35
N LEU A 544 9.32 -7.80 -11.07
CA LEU A 544 7.95 -7.36 -10.80
C LEU A 544 6.87 -8.38 -11.19
N ASN A 545 7.08 -9.22 -12.21
CA ASN A 545 6.06 -10.15 -12.70
C ASN A 545 6.01 -11.49 -11.95
N HIS A 546 7.11 -11.97 -11.35
CA HIS A 546 7.15 -13.35 -10.83
C HIS A 546 7.92 -13.59 -9.53
N GLU A 547 8.89 -12.75 -9.16
CA GLU A 547 9.80 -13.05 -8.04
C GLU A 547 9.50 -12.23 -6.76
N HIS A 548 8.88 -11.05 -6.87
CA HIS A 548 8.64 -10.15 -5.74
C HIS A 548 7.18 -9.69 -5.63
N LYS A 549 6.25 -10.64 -5.55
CA LYS A 549 4.83 -10.32 -5.34
C LYS A 549 4.62 -9.77 -3.93
N LEU A 550 4.04 -8.57 -3.83
CA LEU A 550 3.47 -8.09 -2.58
C LEU A 550 2.15 -8.83 -2.36
N ILE A 551 2.11 -9.75 -1.40
CA ILE A 551 0.89 -10.47 -1.03
C ILE A 551 0.21 -9.71 0.11
N LEU A 552 -0.97 -9.17 -0.19
CA LEU A 552 -1.82 -8.46 0.74
C LEU A 552 -2.48 -9.44 1.74
N PRO A 553 -2.69 -9.02 3.00
CA PRO A 553 -3.43 -9.81 3.97
C PRO A 553 -4.87 -10.07 3.50
N GLY A 554 -5.38 -11.28 3.69
CA GLY A 554 -6.78 -11.61 3.36
C GLY A 554 -7.05 -11.95 1.89
N ALA A 555 -6.00 -12.23 1.11
CA ALA A 555 -6.09 -12.90 -0.18
C ALA A 555 -7.11 -14.07 -0.12
N GLY A 556 -7.87 -14.32 -1.18
CA GLY A 556 -8.80 -15.45 -1.29
C GLY A 556 -10.18 -15.22 -0.65
N GLU A 557 -10.24 -14.57 0.51
CA GLU A 557 -11.51 -14.17 1.16
C GLU A 557 -12.03 -12.83 0.63
N TYR A 558 -11.10 -11.91 0.34
CA TYR A 558 -11.39 -10.61 -0.23
C TYR A 558 -10.76 -10.46 -1.61
N LEU A 559 -11.50 -9.80 -2.50
CA LEU A 559 -11.01 -9.28 -3.77
C LEU A 559 -10.44 -7.89 -3.53
N PHE A 560 -9.20 -7.69 -3.95
CA PHE A 560 -8.55 -6.39 -3.92
C PHE A 560 -8.57 -5.81 -5.33
N GLU A 561 -8.92 -4.54 -5.46
CA GLU A 561 -9.01 -3.88 -6.77
C GLU A 561 -8.48 -2.45 -6.71
N LYS A 562 -8.13 -1.89 -7.89
CA LYS A 562 -7.81 -0.47 -8.09
C LYS A 562 -6.78 0.07 -7.11
N GLY A 563 -5.57 -0.48 -7.17
CA GLY A 563 -4.44 0.00 -6.37
C GLY A 563 -4.11 1.46 -6.72
N THR A 564 -4.04 2.32 -5.71
CA THR A 564 -3.71 3.75 -5.84
C THR A 564 -2.88 4.22 -4.65
N PHE A 565 -2.55 5.53 -4.60
CA PHE A 565 -1.81 6.13 -3.48
C PHE A 565 -2.57 7.30 -2.85
N ASN A 566 -2.40 7.52 -1.54
CA ASN A 566 -2.87 8.73 -0.87
C ASN A 566 -1.80 9.84 -0.84
N ASN A 567 -2.11 10.98 -0.23
CA ASN A 567 -1.21 12.13 -0.10
C ASN A 567 0.04 11.86 0.75
N ASN A 568 0.03 10.83 1.60
CA ASN A 568 1.19 10.44 2.39
C ASN A 568 2.08 9.42 1.65
N GLY A 569 1.62 8.93 0.50
CA GLY A 569 2.25 7.83 -0.23
C GLY A 569 1.96 6.45 0.31
N ASP A 570 0.94 6.32 1.15
CA ASP A 570 0.42 5.02 1.53
C ASP A 570 -0.26 4.39 0.30
N PHE A 571 -0.01 3.11 0.09
CA PHE A 571 -0.70 2.33 -0.92
C PHE A 571 -2.12 2.04 -0.46
N LEU A 572 -3.10 2.25 -1.33
CA LEU A 572 -4.52 1.98 -1.10
C LEU A 572 -5.03 0.94 -2.10
N ALA A 573 -5.92 0.06 -1.67
CA ALA A 573 -6.68 -0.83 -2.55
C ALA A 573 -8.14 -0.91 -2.08
N GLN A 574 -9.08 -1.05 -3.02
CA GLN A 574 -10.48 -1.32 -2.71
C GLN A 574 -10.63 -2.77 -2.27
N ILE A 575 -11.45 -3.01 -1.24
CA ILE A 575 -11.77 -4.34 -0.74
C ILE A 575 -13.20 -4.67 -1.12
N HIS A 576 -13.38 -5.81 -1.79
CA HIS A 576 -14.67 -6.42 -2.03
C HIS A 576 -14.70 -7.83 -1.40
N PHE A 577 -15.86 -8.26 -0.94
CA PHE A 577 -16.01 -9.64 -0.50
C PHE A 577 -16.07 -10.55 -1.74
N ASN A 578 -15.30 -11.63 -1.76
CA ASN A 578 -15.17 -12.51 -2.93
C ASN A 578 -16.44 -13.36 -3.20
N GLY A 579 -17.52 -13.17 -2.43
CA GLY A 579 -18.78 -13.89 -2.60
C GLY A 579 -18.69 -15.41 -2.37
N THR A 580 -17.49 -15.94 -2.11
CA THR A 580 -17.26 -17.32 -1.71
C THR A 580 -17.79 -17.56 -0.30
N ASP A 581 -18.35 -18.75 -0.12
CA ASP A 581 -19.11 -19.26 1.03
C ASP A 581 -18.87 -18.54 2.35
N ALA A 582 -19.97 -18.18 3.02
CA ALA A 582 -19.93 -17.64 4.37
C ALA A 582 -19.02 -18.51 5.27
N PRO A 583 -18.26 -17.90 6.20
CA PRO A 583 -17.45 -18.66 7.14
C PRO A 583 -18.39 -19.56 7.98
N GLY A 584 -18.47 -20.85 7.65
CA GLY A 584 -19.35 -21.76 8.40
C GLY A 584 -20.02 -22.91 7.67
N GLN A 585 -19.97 -23.03 6.34
CA GLN A 585 -20.49 -24.24 5.67
C GLN A 585 -19.44 -25.31 5.48
#